data_AF-A0A2G6EQA6-F1
#
_entry.id   AF-A0A2G6EQA6-F1
#
_cell.length_a   1.000
_cell.length_b   1.000
_cell.length_c   1.000
_cell.angle_alpha   90.00
_cell.angle_beta   90.00
_cell.angle_gamma   90.00
#
_symmetry.space_group_name_H-M   'P 1'
#
loop_
_entity.id
_entity.type
_entity.pdbx_description
1 polymer ?
#
loop_
_entity_poly.entity_id
_entity_poly.type
_entity_poly.pdbx_seq_one_letter_code
_entity_poly.pdbx_strand_id
1 'polypeptide(L)'
;MTNNRQEAQKTALLLLEILHHIPKHGQISAPEIHQRLLAAGHRLTLRSVQRHLKDLCQQFAIDCNDSSKPYGYRWLPQAENFALPSLTPQESLLLSLAEQQLKNLLPARVMTNLSGFFAQAKKNLHSYAPEQSKHQLEKQWLDKVRVVSTRQPLLPPDIKAGVFETVSDALYANQWLSLKYRNGSGKFSEPTVMPLGLAQQGERLYLVCRFKGYNNERSLALHRIQAAKSLSETFTYPEQFNLAKYDND
;
A
#
# COMPACT_ATOMS: atom_id res chain seq x y z
N MET A 1 -30.05 38.99 -2.99
CA MET A 1 -29.30 38.04 -3.85
C MET A 1 -28.24 37.22 -3.10
N THR A 2 -28.03 37.41 -1.79
CA THR A 2 -26.98 36.75 -0.98
C THR A 2 -27.34 35.33 -0.48
N ASN A 3 -28.62 34.99 -0.37
CA ASN A 3 -29.08 33.71 0.21
C ASN A 3 -28.75 32.47 -0.65
N ASN A 4 -28.91 32.59 -1.98
CA ASN A 4 -28.75 31.46 -2.91
C ASN A 4 -27.29 30.96 -3.00
N ARG A 5 -26.31 31.86 -2.84
CA ARG A 5 -24.88 31.52 -2.87
C ARG A 5 -24.46 30.73 -1.63
N GLN A 6 -24.99 31.06 -0.46
CA GLN A 6 -24.67 30.36 0.78
C GLN A 6 -25.29 28.96 0.83
N GLU A 7 -26.51 28.80 0.30
CA GLU A 7 -27.15 27.48 0.15
C GLU A 7 -26.42 26.58 -0.85
N ALA A 8 -25.98 27.14 -1.99
CA ALA A 8 -25.17 26.41 -2.97
C ALA A 8 -23.82 25.95 -2.39
N GLN A 9 -23.16 26.79 -1.59
CA GLN A 9 -21.91 26.44 -0.91
C GLN A 9 -22.11 25.32 0.12
N LYS A 10 -23.14 25.39 0.96
CA LYS A 10 -23.47 24.32 1.91
C LYS A 10 -23.78 23.00 1.20
N THR A 11 -24.51 23.06 0.09
CA THR A 11 -24.83 21.89 -0.72
C THR A 11 -23.56 21.28 -1.35
N ALA A 12 -22.63 22.10 -1.84
CA ALA A 12 -21.38 21.62 -2.40
C ALA A 12 -20.48 20.93 -1.35
N LEU A 13 -20.36 21.50 -0.15
CA LEU A 13 -19.62 20.88 0.96
C LEU A 13 -20.22 19.54 1.36
N LEU A 14 -21.54 19.46 1.38
CA LEU A 14 -22.29 18.25 1.70
C LEU A 14 -22.12 17.15 0.64
N LEU A 15 -22.08 17.52 -0.65
CA LEU A 15 -21.77 16.59 -1.73
C LEU A 15 -20.33 16.05 -1.62
N LEU A 16 -19.36 16.91 -1.31
CA LEU A 16 -17.96 16.51 -1.06
C LEU A 16 -17.85 15.50 0.09
N GLU A 17 -18.63 15.70 1.15
CA GLU A 17 -18.60 14.84 2.34
C GLU A 17 -19.26 13.48 2.08
N ILE A 18 -20.34 13.45 1.30
CA ILE A 18 -20.94 12.20 0.81
C ILE A 18 -19.91 11.42 -0.03
N LEU A 19 -19.21 12.10 -0.96
CA LEU A 19 -18.17 11.48 -1.79
C LEU A 19 -17.01 10.91 -0.97
N HIS A 20 -16.61 11.58 0.12
CA HIS A 20 -15.54 11.13 1.01
C HIS A 20 -15.86 9.80 1.71
N HIS A 21 -17.13 9.50 1.95
CA HIS A 21 -17.54 8.26 2.62
C HIS A 21 -17.65 7.04 1.69
N ILE A 22 -17.56 7.22 0.36
CA ILE A 22 -17.65 6.12 -0.62
C ILE A 22 -16.28 5.44 -0.75
N PRO A 23 -16.17 4.12 -0.48
CA PRO A 23 -14.90 3.42 -0.52
C PRO A 23 -14.47 3.12 -1.96
N LYS A 24 -13.14 3.04 -2.18
CA LYS A 24 -12.54 2.51 -3.42
C LYS A 24 -12.50 0.99 -3.45
N HIS A 25 -12.43 0.35 -2.29
CA HIS A 25 -12.42 -1.10 -2.12
C HIS A 25 -13.57 -1.51 -1.19
N GLY A 26 -14.41 -2.45 -1.63
CA GLY A 26 -15.64 -2.83 -0.93
C GLY A 26 -16.87 -2.06 -1.43
N GLN A 27 -17.98 -2.17 -0.69
CA GLN A 27 -19.24 -1.48 -0.97
C GLN A 27 -19.72 -0.82 0.33
N ILE A 28 -20.34 0.36 0.22
CA ILE A 28 -21.03 1.01 1.35
C ILE A 28 -22.48 1.28 0.98
N SER A 29 -23.39 1.12 1.93
CA SER A 29 -24.81 1.38 1.70
C SER A 29 -25.21 2.82 2.04
N ALA A 30 -26.27 3.32 1.39
CA ALA A 30 -26.85 4.63 1.73
C ALA A 30 -27.19 4.82 3.22
N PRO A 31 -27.77 3.83 3.96
CA PRO A 31 -28.00 3.96 5.39
C PRO A 31 -26.71 4.05 6.21
N GLU A 32 -25.63 3.36 5.82
CA GLU A 32 -24.34 3.48 6.49
C GLU A 32 -23.69 4.85 6.27
N ILE A 33 -23.77 5.39 5.04
CA ILE A 33 -23.34 6.78 4.76
C ILE A 33 -24.14 7.76 5.61
N HIS A 34 -25.47 7.57 5.69
CA HIS A 34 -26.35 8.43 6.48
C HIS A 34 -26.00 8.41 7.97
N GLN A 35 -25.74 7.23 8.56
CA GLN A 35 -25.28 7.12 9.94
C GLN A 35 -23.95 7.82 10.19
N ARG A 36 -22.98 7.70 9.27
CA ARG A 36 -21.68 8.39 9.37
C ARG A 36 -21.83 9.91 9.30
N LEU A 37 -22.69 10.40 8.41
CA LEU A 37 -22.99 11.83 8.30
C LEU A 37 -23.71 12.37 9.55
N LEU A 38 -24.64 11.60 10.13
CA LEU A 38 -25.28 11.95 11.40
C LEU A 38 -24.27 12.01 12.54
N ALA A 39 -23.33 11.06 12.61
CA ALA A 39 -22.26 11.05 13.61
C ALA A 39 -21.31 12.25 13.46
N ALA A 40 -21.09 12.72 12.23
CA ALA A 40 -20.34 13.94 11.92
C ALA A 40 -21.12 15.24 12.16
N GLY A 41 -22.38 15.15 12.64
CA GLY A 41 -23.20 16.31 13.00
C GLY A 41 -24.14 16.83 11.91
N HIS A 42 -24.22 16.15 10.75
CA HIS A 42 -25.08 16.56 9.64
C HIS A 42 -26.51 16.05 9.81
N ARG A 43 -27.47 16.98 9.92
CA ARG A 43 -28.90 16.65 10.05
C ARG A 43 -29.56 16.42 8.70
N LEU A 44 -29.12 15.39 7.99
CA LEU A 44 -29.70 14.98 6.71
C LEU A 44 -30.73 13.88 6.89
N THR A 45 -31.69 13.80 5.96
CA THR A 45 -32.56 12.63 5.84
C THR A 45 -31.92 11.58 4.94
N LEU A 46 -32.23 10.30 5.18
CA LEU A 46 -31.80 9.20 4.31
C LEU A 46 -32.20 9.44 2.84
N ARG A 47 -33.41 9.98 2.62
CA ARG A 47 -33.92 10.31 1.29
C ARG A 47 -33.09 11.38 0.58
N SER A 48 -32.59 12.38 1.32
CA SER A 48 -31.67 13.39 0.78
C SER A 48 -30.35 12.74 0.35
N VAL A 49 -29.76 11.90 1.19
CA VAL A 49 -28.51 11.18 0.89
C VAL A 49 -28.67 10.30 -0.35
N GLN A 50 -29.77 9.55 -0.44
CA GLN A 50 -30.08 8.72 -1.62
C GLN A 50 -30.24 9.54 -2.90
N ARG A 51 -30.88 10.71 -2.83
CA ARG A 51 -31.01 11.62 -3.99
C ARG A 51 -29.64 12.12 -4.44
N HIS A 52 -28.84 12.63 -3.51
CA HIS A 52 -27.49 13.12 -3.81
C HIS A 52 -26.60 12.01 -4.36
N LEU A 53 -26.66 10.79 -3.81
CA LEU A 53 -25.92 9.64 -4.35
C LEU A 53 -26.34 9.30 -5.78
N LYS A 54 -27.64 9.38 -6.10
CA LYS A 54 -28.13 9.16 -7.46
C LYS A 54 -27.57 10.20 -8.43
N ASP A 55 -27.57 11.48 -8.05
CA ASP A 55 -27.02 12.57 -8.86
C ASP A 55 -25.50 12.42 -9.05
N LEU A 56 -24.79 12.02 -7.98
CA LEU A 56 -23.35 11.76 -8.02
C LEU A 56 -23.00 10.54 -8.90
N CYS A 57 -23.78 9.47 -8.88
CA CYS A 57 -23.56 8.32 -9.77
C CYS A 57 -23.72 8.67 -11.26
N GLN A 58 -24.49 9.71 -11.59
CA GLN A 58 -24.65 10.17 -12.98
C GLN A 58 -23.48 11.03 -13.46
N GLN A 59 -22.84 11.76 -12.55
CA GLN A 59 -21.76 12.72 -12.90
C GLN A 59 -20.36 12.18 -12.63
N PHE A 60 -20.22 11.20 -11.74
CA PHE A 60 -18.95 10.61 -11.33
C PHE A 60 -18.93 9.13 -11.66
N ALA A 61 -17.72 8.57 -11.81
CA ALA A 61 -17.50 7.14 -12.06
C ALA A 61 -17.72 6.29 -10.78
N ILE A 62 -18.93 6.34 -10.24
CA ILE A 62 -19.38 5.57 -9.07
C ILE A 62 -20.30 4.45 -9.57
N ASP A 63 -20.01 3.23 -9.14
CA ASP A 63 -20.83 2.05 -9.38
C ASP A 63 -21.90 1.95 -8.30
N CYS A 64 -23.14 1.73 -8.72
CA CYS A 64 -24.27 1.45 -7.85
C CYS A 64 -24.66 -0.01 -8.06
N ASN A 65 -24.26 -0.87 -7.13
CA ASN A 65 -24.66 -2.26 -7.12
C ASN A 65 -26.12 -2.37 -6.65
N ASP A 66 -27.02 -2.58 -7.59
CA ASP A 66 -28.46 -2.77 -7.38
C ASP A 66 -28.86 -4.24 -7.21
N SER A 67 -27.89 -5.18 -7.22
CA SER A 67 -28.12 -6.63 -7.17
C SER A 67 -28.77 -7.11 -5.87
N SER A 68 -28.59 -6.39 -4.76
CA SER A 68 -29.24 -6.70 -3.49
C SER A 68 -29.53 -5.44 -2.69
N LYS A 69 -30.60 -5.47 -1.89
CA LYS A 69 -30.89 -4.39 -0.93
C LYS A 69 -30.16 -4.69 0.39
N PRO A 70 -29.56 -3.67 1.04
CA PRO A 70 -29.46 -2.28 0.59
C PRO A 70 -28.42 -2.10 -0.52
N TYR A 71 -28.69 -1.19 -1.46
CA TYR A 71 -27.80 -0.92 -2.59
C TYR A 71 -26.41 -0.49 -2.11
N GLY A 72 -25.39 -1.04 -2.77
CA GLY A 72 -23.98 -0.79 -2.45
C GLY A 72 -23.36 0.21 -3.42
N TYR A 73 -22.71 1.25 -2.89
CA TYR A 73 -22.00 2.26 -3.65
C TYR A 73 -20.49 2.04 -3.54
N ARG A 74 -19.78 2.17 -4.65
CA ARG A 74 -18.30 2.13 -4.70
C ARG A 74 -17.75 2.96 -5.84
N TRP A 75 -16.51 3.41 -5.73
CA TRP A 75 -15.81 3.98 -6.88
C TRP A 75 -15.50 2.90 -7.91
N LEU A 76 -15.64 3.22 -9.20
CA LEU A 76 -15.13 2.36 -10.27
C LEU A 76 -13.59 2.33 -10.24
N PRO A 77 -12.94 1.20 -10.53
CA PRO A 77 -11.47 1.09 -10.53
C PRO A 77 -10.76 2.08 -11.46
N GLN A 78 -11.47 2.53 -12.50
CA GLN A 78 -11.01 3.46 -13.53
C GLN A 78 -11.38 4.93 -13.26
N ALA A 79 -12.05 5.23 -12.14
CA ALA A 79 -12.40 6.59 -11.77
C ALA A 79 -11.13 7.41 -11.52
N GLU A 80 -10.98 8.55 -12.22
CA GLU A 80 -9.93 9.52 -11.88
C GLU A 80 -10.10 9.93 -10.42
N ASN A 81 -9.05 9.75 -9.62
CA ASN A 81 -9.06 9.87 -8.16
C ASN A 81 -9.71 11.19 -7.67
N PHE A 82 -11.01 11.18 -7.35
CA PHE A 82 -11.69 12.29 -6.64
C PHE A 82 -11.46 12.24 -5.11
N ALA A 83 -10.44 11.52 -4.65
CA ALA A 83 -9.98 11.61 -3.28
C ALA A 83 -9.11 12.87 -3.14
N LEU A 84 -9.71 14.02 -2.85
CA LEU A 84 -8.96 15.13 -2.28
C LEU A 84 -8.72 14.83 -0.79
N PRO A 85 -7.51 15.08 -0.25
CA PRO A 85 -6.58 16.11 -0.66
C PRO A 85 -5.58 15.64 -1.72
N SER A 86 -5.42 16.42 -2.78
CA SER A 86 -4.26 16.32 -3.66
C SER A 86 -3.01 16.57 -2.82
N LEU A 87 -2.07 15.62 -2.83
CA LEU A 87 -0.76 15.81 -2.19
C LEU A 87 -0.17 17.15 -2.63
N THR A 88 0.27 17.97 -1.68
CA THR A 88 1.06 19.16 -1.97
C THR A 88 2.36 18.76 -2.68
N PRO A 89 3.05 19.68 -3.36
CA PRO A 89 4.34 19.38 -3.99
C PRO A 89 5.38 18.83 -3.00
N GLN A 90 5.41 19.36 -1.78
CA GLN A 90 6.30 18.93 -0.71
C GLN A 90 5.95 17.53 -0.20
N GLU A 91 4.66 17.24 -0.01
CA GLU A 91 4.20 15.89 0.34
C GLU A 91 4.47 14.90 -0.80
N SER A 92 4.32 15.33 -2.06
CA SER A 92 4.62 14.51 -3.23
C SER A 92 6.11 14.18 -3.32
N LEU A 93 6.98 15.14 -2.98
CA LEU A 93 8.43 14.93 -2.88
C LEU A 93 8.77 13.91 -1.78
N LEU A 94 8.24 14.12 -0.58
CA LEU A 94 8.43 13.21 0.55
C LEU A 94 7.99 11.79 0.20
N LEU A 95 6.78 11.64 -0.35
CA LEU A 95 6.23 10.33 -0.68
C LEU A 95 7.02 9.62 -1.77
N SER A 96 7.54 10.35 -2.77
CA SER A 96 8.37 9.79 -3.84
C SER A 96 9.72 9.31 -3.31
N LEU A 97 10.35 10.08 -2.41
CA LEU A 97 11.57 9.65 -1.72
C LEU A 97 11.32 8.43 -0.82
N ALA A 98 10.21 8.45 -0.07
CA ALA A 98 9.83 7.34 0.78
C ALA A 98 9.59 6.05 -0.04
N GLU A 99 8.91 6.13 -1.18
CA GLU A 99 8.71 4.97 -2.07
C GLU A 99 10.06 4.36 -2.51
N GLN A 100 11.03 5.20 -2.90
CA GLN A 100 12.35 4.74 -3.33
C GLN A 100 13.11 3.99 -2.23
N GLN A 101 13.00 4.45 -0.98
CA GLN A 101 13.70 3.84 0.17
C GLN A 101 12.97 2.64 0.75
N LEU A 102 11.63 2.67 0.73
CA LEU A 102 10.80 1.70 1.44
C LEU A 102 10.34 0.52 0.57
N LYS A 103 10.54 0.57 -0.75
CA LYS A 103 10.08 -0.47 -1.69
C LYS A 103 10.53 -1.89 -1.32
N ASN A 104 11.72 -2.04 -0.76
CA ASN A 104 12.30 -3.34 -0.37
C ASN A 104 12.16 -3.64 1.13
N LEU A 105 11.60 -2.72 1.92
CA LEU A 105 11.45 -2.82 3.37
C LEU A 105 10.00 -3.09 3.79
N LEU A 106 9.02 -2.69 2.96
CA LEU A 106 7.60 -2.86 3.26
C LEU A 106 7.02 -4.14 2.64
N PRO A 107 6.05 -4.80 3.30
CA PRO A 107 5.31 -5.91 2.71
C PRO A 107 4.60 -5.50 1.40
N ALA A 108 4.59 -6.41 0.43
CA ALA A 108 4.02 -6.17 -0.90
C ALA A 108 2.56 -5.65 -0.84
N ARG A 109 1.74 -6.20 0.06
CA ARG A 109 0.35 -5.75 0.25
C ARG A 109 0.23 -4.28 0.68
N VAL A 110 1.13 -3.81 1.54
CA VAL A 110 1.16 -2.40 1.98
C VAL A 110 1.58 -1.51 0.83
N MET A 111 2.59 -1.92 0.05
CA MET A 111 3.00 -1.23 -1.17
C MET A 111 1.87 -1.12 -2.20
N THR A 112 1.11 -2.20 -2.40
CA THR A 112 -0.04 -2.22 -3.32
C THR A 112 -1.16 -1.30 -2.86
N ASN A 113 -1.46 -1.27 -1.56
CA ASN A 113 -2.50 -0.38 -1.01
C ASN A 113 -2.12 1.11 -1.13
N LEU A 114 -0.84 1.44 -1.00
CA LEU A 114 -0.35 2.82 -1.10
C LEU A 114 0.01 3.25 -2.54
N SER A 115 -0.06 2.33 -3.50
CA SER A 115 0.28 2.57 -4.92
C SER A 115 -0.43 3.78 -5.53
N GLY A 116 -1.69 4.03 -5.16
CA GLY A 116 -2.44 5.19 -5.62
C GLY A 116 -1.85 6.53 -5.17
N PHE A 117 -1.32 6.59 -3.95
CA PHE A 117 -0.67 7.80 -3.43
C PHE A 117 0.70 8.01 -4.09
N PHE A 118 1.47 6.94 -4.29
CA PHE A 118 2.74 7.01 -5.00
C PHE A 118 2.57 7.44 -6.46
N ALA A 119 1.56 6.91 -7.14
CA ALA A 119 1.22 7.30 -8.51
C ALA A 119 0.80 8.77 -8.59
N GLN A 120 0.01 9.25 -7.63
CA GLN A 120 -0.39 10.65 -7.53
C GLN A 120 0.80 11.58 -7.24
N ALA A 121 1.68 11.20 -6.31
CA ALA A 121 2.90 11.94 -5.99
C ALA A 121 3.80 12.10 -7.23
N LYS A 122 4.03 11.01 -7.96
CA LYS A 122 4.76 11.03 -9.24
C LYS A 122 4.06 11.92 -10.27
N LYS A 123 2.74 11.77 -10.44
CA LYS A 123 1.97 12.60 -11.39
C LYS A 123 2.08 14.09 -11.04
N ASN A 124 2.04 14.46 -9.77
CA ASN A 124 2.17 15.85 -9.34
C ASN A 124 3.56 16.44 -9.64
N LEU A 125 4.62 15.65 -9.45
CA LEU A 125 6.00 16.08 -9.75
C LEU A 125 6.35 16.04 -11.25
N HIS A 126 5.67 15.18 -12.02
CA HIS A 126 5.89 14.99 -13.47
C HIS A 126 4.81 15.63 -14.35
N SER A 127 3.84 16.35 -13.79
CA SER A 127 2.78 17.01 -14.56
C SER A 127 3.42 17.95 -15.59
N TYR A 128 3.28 17.58 -16.85
CA TYR A 128 3.79 18.30 -18.03
C TYR A 128 3.03 19.61 -18.20
N ALA A 129 3.33 20.61 -17.38
CA ALA A 129 2.99 21.99 -17.69
C ALA A 129 4.20 22.64 -18.36
N PRO A 130 4.04 23.27 -19.54
CA PRO A 130 5.13 23.82 -20.34
C PRO A 130 5.89 24.90 -19.55
N GLU A 131 7.20 24.68 -19.45
CA GLU A 131 8.33 25.57 -19.12
C GLU A 131 8.29 26.52 -17.91
N GLN A 132 7.16 26.69 -17.19
CA GLN A 132 7.06 27.69 -16.10
C GLN A 132 6.22 27.19 -14.91
N SER A 133 6.31 25.90 -14.56
CA SER A 133 5.53 25.33 -13.46
C SER A 133 6.26 25.44 -12.11
N LYS A 134 5.50 25.91 -11.11
CA LYS A 134 5.82 26.18 -9.70
C LYS A 134 6.51 25.04 -8.90
N HIS A 135 6.80 23.89 -9.50
CA HIS A 135 7.24 22.65 -8.84
C HIS A 135 8.57 22.10 -9.40
N GLN A 136 9.30 22.93 -10.14
CA GLN A 136 10.57 22.54 -10.76
C GLN A 136 11.64 22.21 -9.71
N LEU A 137 11.61 22.85 -8.54
CA LEU A 137 12.59 22.67 -7.47
C LEU A 137 12.46 21.29 -6.81
N GLU A 138 11.24 20.84 -6.53
CA GLU A 138 10.94 19.54 -5.94
C GLU A 138 11.32 18.41 -6.90
N LYS A 139 11.00 18.56 -8.19
CA LYS A 139 11.46 17.63 -9.22
C LYS A 139 12.98 17.59 -9.30
N GLN A 140 13.64 18.75 -9.36
CA GLN A 140 15.10 18.83 -9.37
C GLN A 140 15.72 18.23 -8.10
N TRP A 141 15.07 18.31 -6.94
CA TRP A 141 15.57 17.73 -5.69
C TRP A 141 15.67 16.21 -5.78
N LEU A 142 14.69 15.55 -6.42
CA LEU A 142 14.77 14.11 -6.69
C LEU A 142 16.00 13.74 -7.52
N ASP A 143 16.50 14.62 -8.38
CA ASP A 143 17.70 14.36 -9.18
C ASP A 143 19.00 14.75 -8.45
N LYS A 144 18.92 15.69 -7.49
CA LYS A 144 20.05 16.19 -6.69
C LYS A 144 20.44 15.27 -5.54
N VAL A 145 19.48 14.52 -5.00
CA VAL A 145 19.70 13.66 -3.82
C VAL A 145 19.66 12.19 -4.20
N ARG A 146 20.72 11.49 -3.85
CA ARG A 146 20.84 10.03 -3.97
C ARG A 146 21.36 9.49 -2.65
N VAL A 147 20.72 8.44 -2.15
CA VAL A 147 21.29 7.66 -1.05
C VAL A 147 22.35 6.76 -1.67
N VAL A 148 23.61 7.11 -1.44
CA VAL A 148 24.76 6.33 -1.89
C VAL A 148 25.19 5.43 -0.73
N SER A 149 25.22 4.12 -0.97
CA SER A 149 25.73 3.17 0.01
C SER A 149 27.20 3.47 0.33
N THR A 150 27.62 3.31 1.58
CA THR A 150 29.02 3.53 2.01
C THR A 150 30.01 2.50 1.44
N ARG A 151 29.53 1.53 0.66
CA ARG A 151 30.30 0.48 0.01
C ARG A 151 30.05 0.53 -1.49
N GLN A 152 31.07 0.17 -2.27
CA GLN A 152 30.99 0.08 -3.73
C GLN A 152 29.71 -0.68 -4.12
N PRO A 153 28.81 -0.10 -4.95
CA PRO A 153 27.56 -0.74 -5.31
C PRO A 153 27.89 -2.06 -5.97
N LEU A 154 27.50 -3.15 -5.32
CA LEU A 154 27.62 -4.47 -5.92
C LEU A 154 26.44 -4.59 -6.88
N LEU A 155 26.43 -5.61 -7.72
CA LEU A 155 25.21 -5.92 -8.45
C LEU A 155 24.30 -6.65 -7.46
N PRO A 156 23.09 -6.12 -7.14
CA PRO A 156 22.18 -6.81 -6.25
C PRO A 156 21.87 -8.18 -6.86
N PRO A 157 21.96 -9.26 -6.09
CA PRO A 157 21.79 -10.60 -6.63
C PRO A 157 20.33 -10.79 -7.05
N ASP A 158 20.14 -11.36 -8.24
CA ASP A 158 18.82 -11.55 -8.84
C ASP A 158 17.94 -12.45 -7.95
N ILE A 159 16.80 -11.90 -7.51
CA ILE A 159 15.78 -12.63 -6.75
C ILE A 159 14.74 -13.11 -7.75
N LYS A 160 14.51 -14.43 -7.79
CA LYS A 160 13.50 -15.01 -8.67
C LYS A 160 12.12 -14.38 -8.43
N ALA A 161 11.43 -14.05 -9.52
CA ALA A 161 10.08 -13.50 -9.47
C ALA A 161 9.14 -14.36 -8.60
N GLY A 162 8.28 -13.72 -7.80
CA GLY A 162 7.36 -14.41 -6.88
C GLY A 162 7.94 -14.83 -5.52
N VAL A 163 9.27 -14.95 -5.38
CA VAL A 163 9.88 -15.37 -4.11
C VAL A 163 9.70 -14.31 -3.03
N PHE A 164 10.04 -13.06 -3.33
CA PHE A 164 9.93 -11.95 -2.37
C PHE A 164 8.48 -11.74 -1.92
N GLU A 165 7.54 -11.78 -2.87
CA GLU A 165 6.10 -11.64 -2.62
C GLU A 165 5.61 -12.75 -1.67
N THR A 166 5.89 -14.01 -2.01
CA THR A 166 5.45 -15.16 -1.19
C THR A 166 6.05 -15.15 0.21
N VAL A 167 7.33 -14.79 0.34
CA VAL A 167 8.00 -14.69 1.65
C VAL A 167 7.41 -13.55 2.47
N SER A 168 7.16 -12.39 1.86
CA SER A 168 6.57 -11.23 2.52
C SER A 168 5.15 -11.50 3.00
N ASP A 169 4.33 -12.15 2.17
CA ASP A 169 2.95 -12.49 2.51
C ASP A 169 2.90 -13.52 3.65
N ALA A 170 3.78 -14.53 3.63
CA ALA A 170 3.84 -15.54 4.69
C ALA A 170 4.37 -14.96 6.02
N LEU A 171 5.33 -14.02 5.97
CA LEU A 171 5.76 -13.28 7.15
C LEU A 171 4.62 -12.47 7.76
N TYR A 172 3.88 -11.76 6.92
CA TYR A 172 2.76 -10.94 7.37
C TYR A 172 1.64 -11.79 7.99
N ALA A 173 1.38 -12.98 7.42
CA ALA A 173 0.33 -13.89 7.88
C ALA A 173 0.76 -14.88 8.97
N ASN A 174 2.02 -14.84 9.43
CA ASN A 174 2.61 -15.85 10.32
C ASN A 174 2.38 -17.29 9.81
N GLN A 175 2.65 -17.52 8.53
CA GLN A 175 2.48 -18.81 7.87
C GLN A 175 3.82 -19.52 7.64
N TRP A 176 3.81 -20.85 7.72
CA TRP A 176 4.98 -21.64 7.35
C TRP A 176 5.27 -21.52 5.86
N LEU A 177 6.55 -21.54 5.50
CA LEU A 177 7.03 -21.50 4.12
C LEU A 177 7.70 -22.81 3.75
N SER A 178 7.33 -23.37 2.59
CA SER A 178 8.13 -24.38 1.91
C SER A 178 9.00 -23.69 0.86
N LEU A 179 10.32 -23.89 0.94
CA LEU A 179 11.30 -23.25 0.07
C LEU A 179 12.01 -24.28 -0.78
N LYS A 180 12.33 -23.94 -2.03
CA LYS A 180 13.37 -24.62 -2.81
C LYS A 180 14.65 -23.80 -2.70
N TYR A 181 15.61 -24.27 -1.91
CA TYR A 181 16.83 -23.53 -1.59
C TYR A 181 18.07 -24.19 -2.20
N ARG A 182 18.89 -23.39 -2.88
CA ARG A 182 20.18 -23.83 -3.42
C ARG A 182 21.31 -23.32 -2.53
N ASN A 183 22.07 -24.23 -1.92
CA ASN A 183 23.19 -23.86 -1.07
C ASN A 183 24.42 -23.40 -1.89
N GLY A 184 25.46 -22.91 -1.20
CA GLY A 184 26.70 -22.45 -1.84
C GLY A 184 27.49 -23.55 -2.57
N SER A 185 27.27 -24.83 -2.24
CA SER A 185 27.87 -25.97 -2.94
C SER A 185 27.01 -26.48 -4.12
N GLY A 186 25.92 -25.78 -4.45
CA GLY A 186 25.04 -26.11 -5.56
C GLY A 186 24.01 -27.21 -5.30
N LYS A 187 23.94 -27.77 -4.09
CA LYS A 187 22.95 -28.77 -3.68
C LYS A 187 21.60 -28.11 -3.44
N PHE A 188 20.55 -28.72 -3.98
CA PHE A 188 19.17 -28.33 -3.73
C PHE A 188 18.64 -28.97 -2.45
N SER A 189 17.84 -28.21 -1.72
CA SER A 189 17.13 -28.64 -0.52
C SER A 189 15.73 -28.04 -0.55
N GLU A 190 14.77 -28.77 -0.01
CA GLU A 190 13.38 -28.31 0.08
C GLU A 190 12.96 -28.15 1.55
N PRO A 191 13.55 -27.19 2.30
CA PRO A 191 13.21 -27.04 3.71
C PRO A 191 11.85 -26.38 3.91
N THR A 192 11.17 -26.80 4.97
CA THR A 192 10.03 -26.08 5.54
C THR A 192 10.52 -25.21 6.69
N VAL A 193 10.24 -23.91 6.62
CA VAL A 193 10.74 -22.92 7.56
C VAL A 193 9.62 -22.03 8.10
N MET A 194 9.80 -21.61 9.34
CA MET A 194 9.01 -20.60 10.04
C MET A 194 9.69 -19.25 9.82
N PRO A 195 9.14 -18.35 8.98
CA PRO A 195 9.73 -17.05 8.74
C PRO A 195 9.53 -16.12 9.94
N LEU A 196 10.61 -15.53 10.47
CA LEU A 196 10.57 -14.67 11.66
C LEU A 196 10.82 -13.20 11.34
N GLY A 197 11.63 -12.90 10.33
CA GLY A 197 11.88 -11.53 9.89
C GLY A 197 12.67 -11.45 8.60
N LEU A 198 12.66 -10.26 8.00
CA LEU A 198 13.52 -9.90 6.87
C LEU A 198 14.58 -8.91 7.36
N ALA A 199 15.84 -9.22 7.09
CA ALA A 199 16.97 -8.34 7.34
C ALA A 199 17.62 -7.95 6.01
N GLN A 200 17.89 -6.66 5.83
CA GLN A 200 18.63 -6.15 4.69
C GLN A 200 20.07 -5.84 5.12
N GLN A 201 21.04 -6.59 4.58
CA GLN A 201 22.46 -6.36 4.83
C GLN A 201 23.12 -5.91 3.53
N GLY A 202 23.32 -4.59 3.38
CA GLY A 202 23.73 -3.97 2.12
C GLY A 202 22.67 -4.16 1.03
N GLU A 203 23.05 -4.83 -0.07
CA GLU A 203 22.15 -5.16 -1.19
C GLU A 203 21.52 -6.54 -1.09
N ARG A 204 21.87 -7.33 -0.07
CA ARG A 204 21.37 -8.70 0.10
C ARG A 204 20.24 -8.71 1.10
N LEU A 205 19.14 -9.36 0.72
CA LEU A 205 18.03 -9.67 1.61
C LEU A 205 18.22 -11.05 2.23
N TYR A 206 18.05 -11.12 3.54
CA TYR A 206 18.11 -12.34 4.33
C TYR A 206 16.76 -12.57 5.03
N LEU A 207 16.26 -13.79 4.89
CA LEU A 207 15.13 -14.30 5.66
C LEU A 207 15.66 -14.94 6.93
N VAL A 208 15.38 -14.35 8.08
CA VAL A 208 15.63 -14.97 9.39
C VAL A 208 14.47 -15.92 9.66
N CYS A 209 14.77 -17.21 9.86
CA CYS A 209 13.76 -18.25 10.00
C CYS A 209 14.22 -19.39 10.90
N ARG A 210 13.27 -20.21 11.35
CA ARG A 210 13.53 -21.49 12.05
C ARG A 210 13.11 -22.66 11.17
N PHE A 211 13.92 -23.71 11.11
CA PHE A 211 13.58 -24.91 10.34
C PHE A 211 12.55 -25.75 11.11
N LYS A 212 11.62 -26.41 10.40
CA LYS A 212 10.65 -27.31 11.03
C LYS A 212 11.41 -28.42 11.78
N GLY A 213 11.15 -28.55 13.08
CA GLY A 213 11.84 -29.51 13.98
C GLY A 213 13.11 -28.99 14.65
N TYR A 214 13.52 -27.75 14.40
CA TYR A 214 14.69 -27.12 15.04
C TYR A 214 14.31 -25.77 15.66
N ASN A 215 14.83 -25.49 16.85
CA ASN A 215 14.61 -24.19 17.53
C ASN A 215 15.67 -23.14 17.22
N ASN A 216 16.64 -23.46 16.38
CA ASN A 216 17.75 -22.57 16.06
C ASN A 216 17.34 -21.60 14.94
N GLU A 217 17.62 -20.32 15.16
CA GLU A 217 17.47 -19.27 14.16
C GLU A 217 18.55 -19.40 13.09
N ARG A 218 18.14 -19.34 11.83
CA ARG A 218 19.03 -19.39 10.67
C ARG A 218 18.62 -18.36 9.64
N SER A 219 19.62 -17.83 8.96
CA SER A 219 19.40 -16.83 7.92
C SER A 219 19.63 -17.41 6.54
N LEU A 220 18.61 -17.27 5.70
CA LEU A 220 18.61 -17.72 4.33
C LEU A 220 18.67 -16.51 3.41
N ALA A 221 19.66 -16.47 2.52
CA ALA A 221 19.76 -15.39 1.55
C ALA A 221 18.66 -15.56 0.49
N LEU A 222 17.83 -14.53 0.26
CA LEU A 222 16.68 -14.61 -0.63
C LEU A 222 17.05 -14.98 -2.07
N HIS A 223 18.18 -14.45 -2.58
CA HIS A 223 18.66 -14.76 -3.93
C HIS A 223 19.04 -16.24 -4.16
N ARG A 224 19.20 -17.02 -3.08
CA ARG A 224 19.46 -18.47 -3.14
C ARG A 224 18.18 -19.30 -3.13
N ILE A 225 17.03 -18.68 -2.87
CA ILE A 225 15.72 -19.31 -2.94
C ILE A 225 15.27 -19.31 -4.40
N GLN A 226 15.06 -20.51 -4.95
CA GLN A 226 14.60 -20.70 -6.32
C GLN A 226 13.08 -20.61 -6.45
N ALA A 227 12.36 -21.04 -5.41
CA ALA A 227 10.92 -20.95 -5.32
C ALA A 227 10.50 -20.92 -3.84
N ALA A 228 9.43 -20.21 -3.54
CA ALA A 228 8.80 -20.18 -2.23
C ALA A 228 7.32 -20.51 -2.38
N LYS A 229 6.75 -21.23 -1.40
CA LYS A 229 5.33 -21.53 -1.33
C LYS A 229 4.86 -21.37 0.10
N SER A 230 3.85 -20.52 0.32
CA SER A 230 3.19 -20.40 1.62
C SER A 230 2.35 -21.65 1.90
N LEU A 231 2.41 -22.13 3.14
CA LEU A 231 1.61 -23.23 3.65
C LEU A 231 0.42 -22.67 4.42
N SER A 232 -0.69 -23.42 4.46
CA SER A 232 -1.88 -23.03 5.22
C SER A 232 -1.70 -23.13 6.74
N GLU A 233 -0.63 -23.80 7.19
CA GLU A 233 -0.27 -23.93 8.60
C GLU A 233 0.28 -22.57 9.10
N THR A 234 -0.34 -22.03 10.14
CA THR A 234 0.16 -20.84 10.85
C THR A 234 1.00 -21.24 12.06
N PHE A 235 1.80 -20.31 12.57
CA PHE A 235 2.56 -20.50 13.79
C PHE A 235 2.39 -19.31 14.75
N THR A 236 2.62 -19.57 16.03
CA THR A 236 2.70 -18.52 17.04
C THR A 236 4.09 -17.88 16.99
N TYR A 237 4.14 -16.57 16.82
CA TYR A 237 5.40 -15.84 16.78
C TYR A 237 6.13 -15.96 18.13
N PRO A 238 7.41 -16.37 18.15
CA PRO A 238 8.13 -16.58 19.40
C PRO A 238 8.42 -15.25 20.13
N GLU A 239 7.96 -15.13 21.39
CA GLU A 239 8.14 -13.91 22.21
C GLU A 239 9.60 -13.53 22.48
N GLN A 240 10.51 -14.51 22.46
CA GLN A 240 11.93 -14.31 22.72
C GLN A 240 12.74 -13.89 21.48
N PHE A 241 12.11 -13.82 20.30
CA PHE A 241 12.80 -13.44 19.07
C PHE A 241 12.99 -11.92 19.02
N ASN A 242 14.23 -11.49 18.75
CA ASN A 242 14.56 -10.08 18.58
C ASN A 242 15.44 -9.89 17.34
N LEU A 243 14.86 -9.30 16.30
CA LEU A 243 15.54 -9.00 15.04
C LEU A 243 16.72 -8.03 15.24
N ALA A 244 16.71 -7.17 16.26
CA ALA A 244 17.78 -6.22 16.55
C ALA A 244 19.11 -6.89 16.96
N LYS A 245 19.09 -8.17 17.36
CA LYS A 245 20.34 -8.94 17.58
C LYS A 245 21.13 -9.14 16.28
N TYR A 246 20.48 -9.01 15.13
CA TYR A 246 21.07 -9.17 13.80
C TYR A 246 21.89 -7.95 13.35
N ASP A 247 21.78 -6.81 14.04
CA ASP A 247 22.57 -5.60 13.71
C ASP A 247 24.04 -5.69 14.17
N ASN A 248 24.37 -6.66 15.04
CA ASN A 248 25.68 -6.81 15.69
C ASN A 248 26.54 -7.98 15.17
N ASP A 249 26.07 -8.75 14.19
CA ASP A 249 26.78 -9.89 13.55
C ASP A 249 27.10 -9.62 12.06
#